data_AF-A0A368DLU7-F1
#
_entry.id   AF-A0A368DLU7-F1
#
_cell.length_a   1.000
_cell.length_b   1.000
_cell.length_c   1.000
_cell.angle_alpha   90.00
_cell.angle_beta   90.00
_cell.angle_gamma   90.00
#
_symmetry.space_group_name_H-M   'P 1'
#
loop_
_entity.id
_entity.type
_entity.pdbx_description
1 polymer ?
#
loop_
_entity_poly.entity_id
_entity_poly.type
_entity_poly.pdbx_seq_one_letter_code
_entity_poly.pdbx_strand_id
1 'polypeptide(L)'
;MRLSFLKQRKNRRFNYTPRYYKGKQSANPYAFGSTFEQYRDTPNVNDFGAHWRDARDMSRNRGNRKVSPRLLLIIAVLLLLALYVLDFDLSIF
;
A
#
# COMPACT_ATOMS: atom_id res chain seq x y z
N MET A 1 24.19 -24.26 -21.45
CA MET A 1 22.78 -23.82 -21.31
C MET A 1 22.53 -22.69 -22.31
N ARG A 2 21.58 -22.82 -23.25
CA ARG A 2 21.22 -21.75 -24.20
C ARG A 2 20.27 -20.77 -23.52
N LEU A 3 20.70 -19.52 -23.28
CA LEU A 3 19.82 -18.47 -22.75
C LEU A 3 18.93 -17.94 -23.87
N SER A 4 17.61 -18.04 -23.68
CA SER A 4 16.60 -17.49 -24.58
C SER A 4 16.07 -16.18 -23.99
N PHE A 5 16.28 -15.06 -24.70
CA PHE A 5 15.93 -13.70 -24.26
C PHE A 5 14.53 -13.26 -24.70
N LEU A 6 13.83 -14.04 -25.52
CA LEU A 6 12.53 -13.69 -26.11
C LEU A 6 11.35 -14.46 -25.49
N LYS A 7 11.53 -15.04 -24.30
CA LYS A 7 10.48 -15.86 -23.69
C LYS A 7 9.36 -14.97 -23.12
N GLN A 8 8.19 -15.02 -23.75
CA GLN A 8 6.98 -14.37 -23.25
C GLN A 8 6.69 -14.82 -21.81
N ARG A 9 6.32 -13.86 -20.94
CA ARG A 9 5.92 -14.16 -19.57
C ARG A 9 4.68 -15.04 -19.59
N LYS A 10 4.78 -16.24 -19.05
CA LYS A 10 3.64 -17.12 -18.83
C LYS A 10 2.97 -16.74 -17.50
N ASN A 11 1.64 -16.75 -17.48
CA ASN A 11 0.93 -16.60 -16.22
C ASN A 11 1.24 -17.82 -15.33
N ARG A 12 1.75 -17.57 -14.11
CA ARG A 12 2.16 -18.62 -13.17
C ARG A 12 1.02 -19.05 -12.24
N ARG A 13 -0.14 -18.39 -12.30
CA ARG A 13 -1.31 -18.70 -11.48
C ARG A 13 -2.54 -18.93 -12.34
N PHE A 14 -3.22 -20.04 -12.09
CA PHE A 14 -4.49 -20.38 -12.71
C PHE A 14 -5.61 -20.12 -11.71
N ASN A 15 -6.42 -19.09 -11.94
CA ASN A 15 -7.54 -18.73 -11.08
C ASN A 15 -8.78 -19.51 -11.53
N TYR A 16 -8.88 -20.78 -11.11
CA TYR A 16 -10.04 -21.62 -11.43
C TYR A 16 -11.16 -21.41 -10.41
N THR A 17 -12.38 -21.25 -10.93
CA THR A 17 -13.60 -21.17 -10.13
C THR A 17 -14.57 -22.24 -10.61
N PRO A 18 -14.93 -23.25 -9.79
CA PRO A 18 -15.91 -24.25 -10.18
C PRO A 18 -17.23 -23.60 -10.58
N ARG A 19 -17.94 -24.18 -11.56
CA ARG A 19 -19.14 -23.58 -12.17
C ARG A 19 -20.22 -23.17 -11.17
N TYR A 20 -20.39 -23.94 -10.09
CA TYR A 20 -21.40 -23.70 -9.05
C TYR A 20 -20.82 -23.06 -7.79
N TYR A 21 -19.53 -22.74 -7.78
CA TYR A 21 -18.89 -22.11 -6.65
C TYR A 21 -19.15 -20.61 -6.67
N LYS A 22 -19.91 -20.12 -5.68
CA LYS A 22 -20.10 -18.68 -5.44
C LYS A 22 -18.84 -18.11 -4.80
N GLY A 23 -17.79 -17.98 -5.62
CA GLY A 23 -16.44 -17.70 -5.14
C GLY A 23 -16.16 -16.24 -4.79
N LYS A 24 -16.80 -15.30 -5.51
CA LYS A 24 -16.73 -13.89 -5.15
C LYS A 24 -17.93 -13.59 -4.26
N GLN A 25 -17.66 -13.14 -3.03
CA GLN A 25 -18.73 -12.67 -2.15
C GLN A 25 -19.44 -11.51 -2.83
N SER A 26 -20.77 -11.43 -2.68
CA SER A 26 -21.57 -10.32 -3.20
C SER A 26 -20.92 -9.02 -2.76
N ALA A 27 -20.57 -8.18 -3.74
CA ALA A 27 -20.16 -6.79 -3.53
C ALA A 27 -21.08 -6.14 -2.49
N ASN A 28 -20.50 -5.36 -1.56
CA ASN A 28 -21.28 -4.64 -0.57
C ASN A 28 -22.29 -3.74 -1.31
N PRO A 29 -23.62 -3.92 -1.12
CA PRO A 29 -24.63 -3.16 -1.86
C PRO A 29 -24.56 -1.66 -1.58
N TYR A 30 -23.88 -1.26 -0.51
CA TYR A 30 -23.68 0.13 -0.11
C TYR A 30 -22.31 0.70 -0.52
N ALA A 31 -21.47 -0.06 -1.22
CA ALA A 31 -20.15 0.43 -1.63
C ALA A 31 -20.28 1.42 -2.80
N PHE A 32 -19.69 2.60 -2.63
CA PHE A 32 -19.58 3.60 -3.67
C PHE A 32 -18.62 3.10 -4.76
N GLY A 33 -19.15 2.78 -5.95
CA GLY A 33 -18.38 2.33 -7.11
C GLY A 33 -19.18 1.41 -8.03
N SER A 34 -18.65 1.13 -9.22
CA SER A 34 -19.29 0.17 -10.13
C SER A 34 -19.09 -1.27 -9.64
N THR A 35 -20.04 -2.15 -9.95
CA THR A 35 -19.89 -3.59 -9.65
C THR A 35 -18.63 -4.13 -10.33
N PHE A 36 -18.39 -3.77 -11.58
CA PHE A 36 -17.24 -4.22 -12.36
C PHE A 36 -15.89 -3.94 -11.67
N GLU A 37 -15.71 -2.73 -11.12
CA GLU A 37 -14.49 -2.36 -10.39
C GLU A 37 -14.31 -3.21 -9.13
N GLN A 38 -15.36 -3.38 -8.33
CA GLN A 38 -15.31 -4.22 -7.13
C GLN A 38 -14.98 -5.68 -7.48
N TYR A 39 -15.59 -6.20 -8.55
CA TYR A 39 -15.33 -7.56 -9.01
C TYR A 39 -13.91 -7.75 -9.57
N ARG A 40 -13.26 -6.69 -10.07
CA ARG A 40 -11.87 -6.76 -10.58
C ARG A 40 -10.86 -6.93 -9.44
N ASP A 41 -11.04 -6.17 -8.37
CA ASP A 41 -10.05 -6.05 -7.29
C ASP A 41 -10.30 -7.07 -6.16
N THR A 42 -11.50 -7.64 -6.07
CA THR A 42 -11.83 -8.66 -5.06
C THR A 42 -11.31 -10.05 -5.46
N PRO A 43 -10.39 -10.66 -4.67
CA PRO A 43 -9.95 -12.03 -4.91
C PRO A 43 -11.08 -13.03 -4.67
N ASN A 44 -10.99 -14.20 -5.28
CA ASN A 44 -11.90 -15.30 -5.00
C ASN A 44 -11.63 -15.86 -3.59
N VAL A 45 -12.67 -16.24 -2.85
CA VAL A 45 -12.57 -16.87 -1.52
C VAL A 45 -11.65 -18.10 -1.52
N ASN A 46 -11.56 -18.83 -2.64
CA ASN A 46 -10.68 -19.98 -2.76
C ASN A 46 -9.20 -19.63 -3.06
N ASP A 47 -8.88 -18.39 -3.43
CA ASP A 47 -7.52 -17.95 -3.73
C ASP A 47 -6.82 -17.46 -2.45
N PHE A 48 -6.47 -18.43 -1.60
CA PHE A 48 -5.69 -18.16 -0.40
C PHE A 48 -4.42 -17.38 -0.74
N GLY A 49 -3.74 -17.70 -1.85
CA GLY A 49 -2.52 -17.02 -2.24
C GLY A 49 -2.71 -15.54 -2.53
N ALA A 50 -3.89 -15.08 -2.95
CA ALA A 50 -4.24 -13.66 -3.03
C ALA A 50 -4.52 -13.08 -1.65
N HIS A 51 -5.32 -13.75 -0.82
CA HIS A 51 -5.59 -13.33 0.56
C HIS A 51 -4.30 -13.14 1.37
N TRP A 52 -3.31 -14.03 1.24
CA TRP A 52 -2.00 -13.90 1.87
C TRP A 52 -1.16 -12.75 1.32
N ARG A 53 -1.37 -12.30 0.08
CA ARG A 53 -0.73 -11.08 -0.43
C ARG A 53 -1.40 -9.85 0.15
N ASP A 54 -2.73 -9.79 0.08
CA ASP A 54 -3.51 -8.65 0.56
C ASP A 54 -3.30 -8.45 2.07
N ALA A 55 -3.37 -9.51 2.87
CA ALA A 55 -3.08 -9.46 4.30
C ALA A 55 -1.63 -8.99 4.58
N ARG A 56 -0.66 -9.44 3.78
CA ARG A 56 0.72 -8.94 3.90
C ARG A 56 0.82 -7.47 3.53
N ASP A 57 0.18 -7.03 2.46
CA ASP A 57 0.19 -5.63 2.05
C ASP A 57 -0.54 -4.73 3.05
N MET A 58 -1.64 -5.20 3.66
CA MET A 58 -2.32 -4.52 4.76
C MET A 58 -1.45 -4.48 6.03
N SER A 59 -0.70 -5.55 6.33
CA SER A 59 0.21 -5.60 7.49
C SER A 59 1.45 -4.72 7.34
N ARG A 60 1.74 -4.21 6.13
CA ARG A 60 2.91 -3.37 5.88
C ARG A 60 2.71 -1.97 6.46
N ASN A 61 3.18 -1.79 7.68
CA ASN A 61 3.28 -0.47 8.33
C ASN A 61 4.34 0.47 7.69
N ARG A 62 5.04 0.02 6.65
CA ARG A 62 6.14 0.77 6.01
C ARG A 62 5.66 1.97 5.16
N GLY A 63 4.35 2.11 4.95
CA GLY A 63 3.74 3.25 4.25
C GLY A 63 3.60 4.53 5.10
N ASN A 64 3.75 4.44 6.42
CA ASN A 64 3.57 5.58 7.33
C ASN A 64 4.87 6.32 7.64
N ARG A 65 5.76 6.52 6.65
CA ARG A 65 6.78 7.58 6.73
C ARG A 65 6.16 8.96 6.52
N LYS A 66 5.01 9.21 7.13
CA LYS A 66 4.43 10.55 7.15
C LYS A 66 5.10 11.29 8.30
N VAL A 67 5.81 12.35 7.98
CA VAL A 67 6.30 13.29 8.99
C VAL A 67 5.07 13.89 9.66
N SER A 68 4.93 13.67 10.97
CA SER A 68 3.79 14.24 11.70
C SER A 68 4.00 15.75 11.89
N PRO A 69 2.94 16.58 11.83
CA PRO A 69 3.07 18.01 12.06
C PRO A 69 3.60 18.32 13.47
N ARG A 70 3.34 17.44 14.44
CA ARG A 70 3.91 17.54 15.80
C ARG A 70 5.43 17.38 15.81
N LEU A 71 5.98 16.43 15.04
CA LEU A 71 7.42 16.24 14.94
C LEU A 71 8.10 17.47 14.32
N LEU A 72 7.50 18.07 13.30
CA LEU A 72 7.99 19.34 12.72
C LEU A 72 7.96 20.47 13.75
N LEU A 73 6.88 20.59 14.52
CA LEU A 73 6.77 21.61 15.57
C LEU A 73 7.84 21.43 16.66
N ILE A 74 8.07 20.20 17.12
CA ILE A 74 9.12 19.89 18.10
C ILE A 74 10.50 20.28 17.56
N ILE A 75 10.81 19.90 16.31
CA ILE A 75 12.08 20.26 15.67
C ILE A 75 12.25 21.78 15.56
N ALA A 76 11.19 22.51 15.15
CA ALA A 76 11.24 23.96 15.04
C ALA A 76 11.50 24.65 16.39
N VAL A 77 10.84 24.19 17.46
CA VAL A 77 11.05 24.72 18.82
C VAL A 77 12.48 24.44 19.32
N LEU A 78 12.98 23.23 19.09
CA LEU A 78 14.35 22.86 19.48
C LEU A 78 15.40 23.68 18.73
N LEU A 79 15.18 23.94 17.43
CA LEU A 79 16.06 24.81 16.65
C LEU A 79 16.04 26.26 17.17
N LEU A 80 14.87 26.81 17.49
CA LEU A 80 14.77 28.14 18.08
C LEU A 80 15.51 28.25 19.41
N LEU A 81 15.37 27.25 20.29
CA LEU A 81 16.11 27.20 21.56
C LEU A 81 17.62 27.10 21.34
N ALA A 82 18.06 26.26 20.40
CA ALA A 82 19.48 26.12 20.07
C ALA A 82 20.06 27.43 19.51
N LEU A 83 19.34 28.12 18.63
CA LEU A 83 19.73 29.41 18.08
C LEU A 83 19.82 30.49 19.17
N TYR A 84 18.89 30.49 20.13
CA TYR A 84 18.90 31.40 21.26
C TYR A 84 20.12 31.20 22.18
N VAL A 85 20.45 29.95 22.54
CA VAL A 85 21.60 29.65 23.41
C VAL A 85 22.93 30.01 22.76
N LEU A 86 23.02 29.92 21.43
CA LEU A 86 24.24 30.23 20.67
C LEU A 86 24.37 31.72 20.32
N ASP A 87 23.41 32.55 20.69
CA ASP A 87 23.32 33.97 20.30
C ASP A 87 23.48 34.15 18.77
N PHE A 88 22.83 33.26 18.01
CA PHE A 88 23.02 33.17 16.57
C PHE A 88 22.28 34.31 15.86
N ASP A 89 23.03 35.18 15.17
CA ASP A 89 22.47 36.31 14.45
C ASP A 89 21.81 35.88 13.13
N LEU A 90 20.48 35.97 13.08
CA LEU A 90 19.67 35.66 11.89
C LEU A 90 19.55 36.86 10.94
N SER A 91 19.98 38.06 11.34
CA SER A 91 19.83 39.28 10.53
C SER A 91 20.89 39.46 9.44
N ILE A 92 21.94 38.63 9.47
CA ILE A 92 23.05 38.65 8.51
C ILE A 92 22.73 37.96 7.17
N PHE A 93 21.55 37.34 7.06
CA PHE A 93 21.02 36.71 5.85
C PHE A 93 19.75 37.42 5.39
#